data_AF-A0ABD5XEJ9-F1
#
_entry.id   AF-A0ABD5XEJ9-F1
#
_cell.length_a   1.000
_cell.length_b   1.000
_cell.length_c   1.000
_cell.angle_alpha   90.00
_cell.angle_beta   90.00
_cell.angle_gamma   90.00
#
_symmetry.space_group_name_H-M   'P 1'
#
loop_
_entity.id
_entity.type
_entity.pdbx_description
1 polymer ?
#
loop_
_entity_poly.entity_id
_entity_poly.type
_entity_poly.pdbx_seq_one_letter_code
_entity_poly.pdbx_strand_id
1 'polypeptide(L)' 'MPLEHGSGMGLWAINWVTDNAEASVDFETETDGTTIVIRIPE' A
#
# COMPACT_ATOMS: atom_id res chain seq x y z
N MET A 1 -17.04 -9.20 -4.94
CA MET A 1 -17.20 -8.94 -3.49
C MET A 1 -16.60 -7.56 -3.25
N PRO A 2 -17.34 -6.58 -2.72
CA PRO A 2 -16.85 -5.21 -2.69
C PRO A 2 -15.80 -5.12 -1.57
N LEU A 3 -14.59 -4.70 -1.93
CA LEU A 3 -13.60 -4.30 -0.95
C LEU A 3 -14.17 -3.11 -0.18
N GLU A 4 -14.20 -3.30 1.13
CA GLU A 4 -14.67 -2.38 2.14
C GLU A 4 -13.90 -1.07 2.05
N HIS A 5 -14.64 0.03 1.98
CA HIS A 5 -14.19 1.42 2.07
C HIS A 5 -13.58 1.78 3.44
N GLY A 6 -13.04 0.80 4.18
CA GLY A 6 -12.44 0.94 5.51
C GLY A 6 -10.92 1.10 5.51
N SER A 7 -10.24 0.88 4.39
CA SER A 7 -8.82 1.20 4.20
C SER A 7 -8.67 2.68 3.81
N GLY A 8 -8.75 3.58 4.80
CA GLY A 8 -8.88 5.03 4.62
C GLY A 8 -7.88 5.70 3.65
N MET A 9 -8.13 6.96 3.31
CA MET A 9 -7.40 7.81 2.34
C MET A 9 -5.89 7.57 2.19
N GLY A 10 -5.18 7.19 3.26
CA GLY A 10 -3.76 6.80 3.20
C GLY A 10 -3.47 5.61 2.28
N LEU A 11 -4.28 4.56 2.28
CA LEU A 11 -4.09 3.41 1.38
C LEU A 11 -4.42 3.75 -0.08
N TRP A 12 -5.39 4.66 -0.30
CA TRP A 12 -5.63 5.23 -1.61
C TRP A 12 -4.44 6.06 -2.11
N ALA A 13 -3.87 6.90 -1.24
CA ALA A 13 -2.71 7.71 -1.56
C ALA A 13 -1.47 6.86 -1.88
N ILE A 14 -1.23 5.79 -1.12
CA ILE A 14 -0.14 4.84 -1.40
C ILE A 14 -0.33 4.16 -2.75
N ASN A 15 -1.54 3.67 -3.06
CA ASN A 15 -1.82 3.10 -4.39
C ASN A 15 -1.59 4.11 -5.51
N TRP A 16 -2.06 5.35 -5.36
CA TRP A 16 -1.88 6.39 -6.36
C TRP A 16 -0.40 6.73 -6.61
N VAL A 17 0.40 6.85 -5.55
CA VAL A 17 1.85 7.08 -5.68
C VAL A 17 2.52 5.90 -6.36
N THR A 18 2.15 4.67 -5.99
CA THR A 18 2.74 3.45 -6.53
C THR A 18 2.49 3.31 -8.03
N ASP A 19 1.27 3.58 -8.47
CA ASP A 19 0.87 3.55 -9.89
C ASP A 19 1.59 4.62 -10.72
N ASN A 20 1.79 5.83 -10.18
CA ASN A 20 2.43 6.92 -10.93
C ASN A 20 3.96 6.80 -10.99
N ALA A 21 4.57 6.14 -10.01
CA ALA A 21 6.03 6.04 -9.88
C ALA A 21 6.60 4.73 -10.46
N GLU A 22 5.78 3.91 -11.12
CA GLU A 22 6.15 2.53 -11.50
C GLU A 22 6.74 1.73 -10.32
N ALA A 23 6.30 2.09 -9.11
CA ALA A 23 6.79 1.52 -7.88
C ALA A 23 6.02 0.25 -7.54
N SER A 24 6.50 -0.51 -6.56
CA SER A 24 5.76 -1.64 -5.99
C SER A 24 5.58 -1.47 -4.48
N VAL A 25 4.47 -2.00 -3.97
CA VAL A 25 4.11 -1.98 -2.55
C VAL A 25 3.80 -3.38 -2.05
N ASP A 26 4.41 -3.77 -0.92
CA ASP A 26 4.14 -5.02 -0.22
C ASP A 26 3.73 -4.76 1.23
N PHE A 27 2.81 -5.58 1.72
CA PHE A 27 2.27 -5.49 3.08
C PHE A 27 2.57 -6.79 3.83
N GLU A 28 3.37 -6.70 4.87
CA GLU A 28 3.66 -7.80 5.78
C GLU A 28 2.96 -7.52 7.10
N THR A 29 1.89 -8.28 7.39
CA THR A 29 1.12 -8.13 8.62
C THR A 29 1.39 -9.31 9.53
N GLU A 30 1.97 -9.02 10.68
CA GLU A 30 2.31 -9.97 11.72
C GLU A 30 1.45 -9.73 12.97
N THR A 31 1.62 -10.57 14.00
CA THR A 31 0.77 -10.49 15.21
C THR A 31 1.13 -9.27 16.07
N ASP A 32 2.32 -8.71 15.89
CA ASP A 32 2.87 -7.56 16.62
C ASP A 32 2.82 -6.24 15.85
N GLY A 33 2.46 -6.25 14.57
CA GLY A 33 2.35 -5.04 13.76
C GLY A 33 2.23 -5.27 12.26
N THR A 34 2.36 -4.17 11.52
CA THR A 34 2.34 -4.16 10.06
C THR A 34 3.56 -3.42 9.54
N THR A 35 4.32 -4.09 8.68
CA THR A 35 5.41 -3.51 7.91
C THR A 35 4.94 -3.28 6.48
N ILE A 36 5.24 -2.09 5.95
CA ILE A 36 4.94 -1.72 4.57
C ILE A 36 6.26 -1.44 3.86
N VAL A 37 6.49 -2.12 2.74
CA VAL A 37 7.70 -1.94 1.92
C VAL A 37 7.31 -1.30 0.59
N ILE A 38 7.90 -0.15 0.27
CA ILE A 38 7.72 0.55 -1.00
C ILE A 38 9.05 0.53 -1.75
N ARG A 39 9.04 0.10 -3.00
CA ARG A 39 10.23 0.09 -3.88
C ARG A 39 9.98 0.99 -5.07
N ILE A 40 10.88 1.96 -5.26
CA ILE A 40 10.83 2.93 -6.36
C ILE A 40 11.95 2.55 -7.35
N PRO A 41 11.68 2.50 -8.66
CA PRO A 41 12.72 2.34 -9.68
C PRO A 41 13.68 3.55 -9.69
N GLU A 42 14.89 3.37 -10.26
CA GLU A 42 15.94 4.41 -10.29
C GLU A 42 15.56 5.68 -11.08
#